data_AF-A0A972ZXC6-F1
#
_entry.id   AF-A0A972ZXC6-F1
#
_cell.length_a   1.000
_cell.length_b   1.000
_cell.length_c   1.000
_cell.angle_alpha   90.00
_cell.angle_beta   90.00
_cell.angle_gamma   90.00
#
_symmetry.space_group_name_H-M   'P 1'
#
loop_
_entity.id
_entity.type
_entity.pdbx_description
1 polymer ?
#
loop_
_entity_poly.entity_id
_entity_poly.type
_entity_poly.pdbx_seq_one_letter_code
_entity_poly.pdbx_strand_id
1 'polypeptide(L)' 'MAEFVGNVAVVVGAGMGGMMAAGVLSKFFTEVVILEKDTLPDNSEVRKSVPQGAHAHI' A
#
# COMPACT_ATOMS: atom_id res chain seq x y z
N MET A 1 8.97 3.21 -21.45
CA MET A 1 7.52 3.29 -21.21
C MET A 1 7.12 1.94 -20.68
N ALA A 2 6.60 1.85 -19.46
CA ALA A 2 6.13 0.57 -18.93
C ALA A 2 4.87 0.16 -19.70
N GLU A 3 4.86 -1.05 -20.25
CA GLU A 3 3.65 -1.63 -20.81
C GLU A 3 2.73 -2.01 -19.64
N PHE A 4 1.47 -1.58 -19.70
CA PHE A 4 0.50 -1.95 -18.68
C PHE A 4 0.23 -3.47 -18.78
N VAL A 5 0.50 -4.19 -17.70
CA VAL A 5 0.41 -5.67 -17.65
C VAL A 5 -1.05 -6.13 -17.47
N GLY A 6 -1.92 -5.24 -17.01
CA GLY A 6 -3.36 -5.48 -16.88
C GLY A 6 -4.11 -4.22 -16.43
N ASN A 7 -5.44 -4.33 -16.29
CA ASN A 7 -6.27 -3.22 -15.80
C ASN A 7 -6.18 -3.07 -14.27
N VAL A 8 -6.53 -4.12 -13.53
CA VAL A 8 -6.65 -4.04 -12.06
C VAL A 8 -5.65 -4.97 -11.38
N ALA A 9 -4.91 -4.45 -10.42
CA ALA A 9 -4.17 -5.24 -9.44
C ALA A 9 -4.80 -5.12 -8.06
N VAL A 10 -4.82 -6.22 -7.30
CA VAL A 10 -5.33 -6.25 -5.92
C VAL A 10 -4.18 -6.55 -4.97
N VAL A 11 -4.00 -5.69 -3.97
CA VAL A 11 -3.03 -5.88 -2.88
C VAL A 11 -3.80 -6.13 -1.58
N VAL A 12 -3.49 -7.24 -0.90
CA VAL A 12 -4.09 -7.56 0.40
C VAL A 12 -3.13 -7.14 1.52
N GLY A 13 -3.55 -6.15 2.30
CA GLY A 13 -2.81 -5.51 3.38
C GLY A 13 -2.25 -4.16 2.99
N ALA A 14 -2.51 -3.14 3.82
CA ALA A 14 -1.97 -1.78 3.72
C ALA A 14 -0.83 -1.56 4.72
N GLY A 15 -0.07 -2.61 5.05
CA GLY A 15 1.18 -2.49 5.80
C GLY A 15 2.34 -1.95 4.95
N MET A 16 3.55 -1.91 5.51
CA MET A 16 4.75 -1.45 4.78
C MET A 16 4.95 -2.21 3.46
N GLY A 17 4.86 -3.53 3.48
CA GLY A 17 5.03 -4.37 2.28
C GLY A 17 3.96 -4.11 1.21
N GLY A 18 2.70 -4.02 1.63
CA GLY A 18 1.58 -3.80 0.72
C GLY A 18 1.61 -2.42 0.07
N MET A 19 1.93 -1.37 0.84
CA MET A 19 2.06 -0.01 0.29
C MET A 19 3.24 0.12 -0.69
N MET A 20 4.38 -0.53 -0.39
CA MET A 20 5.51 -0.59 -1.33
C MET A 20 5.14 -1.36 -2.60
N ALA A 21 4.46 -2.50 -2.49
CA ALA A 21 3.97 -3.26 -3.63
C ALA A 21 3.00 -2.44 -4.48
N ALA A 22 2.03 -1.76 -3.84
CA ALA A 22 1.06 -0.90 -4.52
C ALA A 22 1.74 0.23 -5.32
N GLY A 23 2.76 0.89 -4.75
CA GLY A 23 3.51 1.94 -5.43
C GLY A 23 4.36 1.45 -6.61
N VAL A 24 4.78 0.18 -6.60
CA VAL A 24 5.43 -0.44 -7.79
C VAL A 24 4.36 -0.80 -8.83
N LEU A 25 3.28 -1.46 -8.41
CA LEU A 25 2.19 -1.90 -9.28
C LEU A 25 1.48 -0.75 -9.98
N SER A 26 1.38 0.42 -9.36
CA SER A 26 0.77 1.62 -9.96
C SER A 26 1.48 2.11 -11.22
N LYS A 27 2.69 1.62 -11.50
CA LYS A 27 3.43 1.90 -12.75
C LYS A 27 3.06 0.97 -13.90
N PHE A 28 2.36 -0.13 -13.61
CA PHE A 28 2.09 -1.24 -14.53
C PHE A 28 0.60 -1.62 -14.63
N PHE A 29 -0.26 -1.07 -13.76
CA PHE A 29 -1.71 -1.28 -13.76
C PHE A 29 -2.45 0.04 -13.77
N THR A 30 -3.60 0.10 -14.44
CA THR A 30 -4.42 1.31 -14.51
C THR A 30 -5.11 1.61 -13.17
N GLU A 31 -5.38 0.56 -12.39
CA GLU A 31 -5.96 0.66 -11.06
C GLU A 31 -5.29 -0.33 -10.10
N VAL A 32 -5.01 0.11 -8.88
CA VAL A 32 -4.51 -0.73 -7.79
C VAL A 32 -5.48 -0.60 -6.61
N VAL A 33 -6.16 -1.70 -6.30
CA VAL A 33 -7.10 -1.78 -5.16
C VAL A 33 -6.37 -2.39 -3.97
N ILE A 34 -6.36 -1.68 -2.85
CA ILE A 34 -5.76 -2.16 -1.60
C ILE A 34 -6.88 -2.58 -0.67
N LEU A 35 -6.85 -3.83 -0.21
CA LEU A 35 -7.79 -4.37 0.76
C LEU A 35 -7.10 -4.45 2.12
N GLU A 36 -7.61 -3.73 3.11
CA GLU A 36 -7.12 -3.75 4.49
C GLU A 36 -8.27 -4.11 5.43
N LYS A 37 -7.96 -4.90 6.47
CA LYS A 37 -8.91 -5.28 7.51
C LYS A 37 -9.18 -4.11 8.46
N ASP A 38 -8.14 -3.36 8.79
CA ASP A 38 -8.24 -2.19 9.66
C ASP A 38 -8.77 -0.96 8.90
N THR A 39 -9.39 -0.02 9.61
CA THR A 39 -9.70 1.29 9.05
C THR A 39 -8.42 2.10 8.86
N LEU A 40 -8.18 2.57 7.64
CA LEU A 40 -7.07 3.46 7.36
C LEU A 40 -7.39 4.89 7.85
N PRO A 41 -6.46 5.56 8.54
CA PRO A 41 -6.64 6.95 8.93
C PRO A 41 -6.57 7.86 7.70
N ASP A 42 -7.23 9.02 7.78
CA ASP A 42 -7.17 10.05 6.74
C ASP A 42 -5.77 10.70 6.65
N ASN A 43 -5.00 10.64 7.74
CA ASN A 43 -3.67 11.23 7.88
C ASN A 43 -2.63 10.19 8.27
N SER A 44 -1.36 10.58 8.19
CA SER A 44 -0.24 9.75 8.66
C SER A 44 -0.31 9.57 10.18
N GLU A 45 -0.72 8.39 10.62
CA GLU A 45 -0.83 8.03 12.04
C GLU A 45 -0.17 6.67 12.32
N VAL A 46 0.22 6.46 13.57
CA VAL A 46 0.71 5.16 14.04
C VAL A 46 -0.44 4.17 14.02
N ARG A 47 -0.24 3.01 13.37
CA ARG A 47 -1.27 1.98 13.23
C ARG A 47 -0.88 0.71 13.96
N LYS A 48 -1.88 0.05 14.55
CA LYS A 48 -1.72 -1.24 15.23
C LYS A 48 -1.11 -2.31 14.33
N SER A 49 -1.48 -2.35 13.05
CA SER A 49 -0.97 -3.30 12.06
C SER A 49 0.45 -3.01 11.57
N VAL A 50 1.01 -1.83 11.88
CA VAL A 50 2.40 -1.44 11.57
C VAL A 50 3.05 -0.83 12.82
N PRO A 51 3.30 -1.64 13.87
CA PRO A 51 3.83 -1.13 15.13
C PRO A 51 5.21 -0.46 14.97
N GLN A 52 5.98 -0.85 13.94
CA GLN A 52 7.28 -0.24 13.62
C GLN A 52 7.16 1.23 13.21
N GLY A 53 5.99 1.70 12.80
CA GLY A 53 5.75 3.12 12.48
C GLY A 53 5.82 4.04 13.69
N ALA A 54 5.79 3.48 14.91
CA ALA A 54 6.03 4.23 16.15
C ALA A 54 7.52 4.44 16.44
N HIS A 55 8.42 3.78 15.71
CA HIS A 55 9.85 3.93 15.92
C HIS A 55 10.36 5.21 15.25
N ALA A 56 11.32 5.88 15.89
CA ALA A 56 11.96 7.05 15.29
C ALA A 56 12.78 6.63 14.06
N HIS A 57 12.52 7.28 12.92
CA HIS A 57 13.28 7.14 11.68
C HIS A 57 14.37 8.24 11.66
N ILE A 58 15.43 8.01 12.43
CA ILE A 58 16.62 8.88 12.53
C ILE A 58 17.59 8.62 11.38
#